data_AF-A0A3D8VIE3-F1
#
_entry.id   AF-A0A3D8VIE3-F1
#
_cell.length_a   1.000
_cell.length_b   1.000
_cell.length_c   1.000
_cell.angle_alpha   90.00
_cell.angle_beta   90.00
_cell.angle_gamma   90.00
#
_symmetry.space_group_name_H-M   'P 1'
#
loop_
_entity.id
_entity.type
_entity.pdbx_description
1 polymer ?
#
loop_
_entity_poly.entity_id
_entity_poly.type
_entity_poly.pdbx_seq_one_letter_code
_entity_poly.pdbx_strand_id
1 'polypeptide(L)'
;MADEHKPTVVSPNEEINIIFQKESMPETLEVEKWTGEGNREDIVVKNNSIAAPKEKGLYVYLISADWDEGDGNYAFSVEVK
;
A
#
# COMPACT_ATOMS: atom_id res chain seq x y z
N MET A 1 7.82 -20.67 -4.71
CA MET A 1 6.41 -20.51 -4.32
C MET A 1 6.37 -19.29 -3.43
N ALA A 2 5.50 -18.31 -3.71
CA ALA A 2 5.35 -17.16 -2.83
C ALA A 2 4.74 -17.66 -1.51
N ASP A 3 5.34 -17.31 -0.38
CA ASP A 3 4.79 -17.62 0.95
C ASP A 3 3.36 -17.05 1.09
N GLU A 4 2.52 -17.73 1.88
CA GLU A 4 1.18 -17.22 2.23
C GLU A 4 1.33 -15.95 3.10
N HIS A 5 1.24 -14.78 2.47
CA HIS A 5 1.17 -13.52 3.18
C HIS A 5 -0.19 -13.36 3.86
N LYS A 6 -0.19 -13.45 5.20
CA LYS A 6 -1.38 -13.18 6.00
C LYS A 6 -1.68 -11.68 6.02
N PRO A 7 -2.95 -11.27 5.81
CA PRO A 7 -3.32 -9.85 5.90
C PRO A 7 -3.08 -9.28 7.30
N THR A 8 -2.63 -8.02 7.34
CA THR A 8 -2.53 -7.27 8.59
C THR A 8 -3.90 -6.76 9.00
N VAL A 9 -4.32 -7.00 10.24
CA VAL A 9 -5.60 -6.50 10.75
C VAL A 9 -5.46 -5.04 11.19
N VAL A 10 -6.33 -4.16 10.71
CA VAL A 10 -6.32 -2.72 11.02
C VAL A 10 -7.73 -2.22 11.33
N SER A 11 -7.81 -1.06 11.99
CA SER A 11 -9.06 -0.34 12.24
C SER A 11 -9.49 0.48 11.03
N PRO A 12 -10.79 0.83 10.91
CA PRO A 12 -11.26 1.72 9.86
C PRO A 12 -10.58 3.10 9.93
N ASN A 13 -10.08 3.60 8.79
CA ASN A 13 -9.31 4.84 8.68
C ASN A 13 -7.99 4.87 9.46
N GLU A 14 -7.48 3.71 9.88
CA GLU A 14 -6.16 3.62 10.50
C GLU A 14 -5.09 4.08 9.52
N GLU A 15 -4.11 4.85 10.01
CA GLU A 15 -3.05 5.40 9.18
C GLU A 15 -1.98 4.33 8.93
N ILE A 16 -1.64 4.13 7.66
CA ILE A 16 -0.58 3.23 7.20
C ILE A 16 0.58 4.11 6.71
N ASN A 17 1.71 4.01 7.40
CA ASN A 17 2.90 4.79 7.11
C ASN A 17 3.85 4.01 6.18
N ILE A 18 4.33 4.65 5.11
CA ILE A 18 5.26 4.08 4.14
C ILE A 18 6.66 4.67 4.40
N ILE A 19 7.56 3.83 4.91
CA ILE A 19 8.90 4.25 5.34
C ILE A 19 9.95 3.52 4.51
N PHE A 20 10.82 4.29 3.85
CA PHE A 20 11.99 3.78 3.14
C PHE A 20 13.23 3.90 4.04
N GLN A 21 14.03 2.83 4.12
CA GLN A 21 15.25 2.82 4.96
C GLN A 21 16.44 3.57 4.35
N LYS A 22 16.44 3.78 3.02
CA LYS A 22 17.53 4.46 2.31
C LYS A 22 17.38 5.98 2.48
N GLU A 23 18.50 6.70 2.48
CA GLU A 23 18.51 8.17 2.54
C GLU A 23 17.75 8.81 1.37
N SER A 24 17.65 8.10 0.24
CA SER A 24 16.95 8.56 -0.96
C SER A 24 15.46 8.27 -0.88
N MET A 25 14.66 9.32 -0.74
CA MET A 25 13.23 9.27 -1.04
C MET A 25 13.04 9.02 -2.54
N PRO A 26 12.01 8.25 -2.93
CA PRO A 26 11.72 8.07 -4.35
C PRO A 26 11.28 9.39 -4.99
N GLU A 27 11.53 9.54 -6.29
CA GLU A 27 11.07 10.68 -7.07
C GLU A 27 9.55 10.64 -7.25
N THR A 28 9.00 9.42 -7.39
CA THR A 28 7.57 9.15 -7.51
C THR A 28 7.15 8.06 -6.51
N LEU A 29 5.95 8.22 -5.96
CA LEU A 29 5.36 7.21 -5.09
C LEU A 29 3.88 7.08 -5.43
N GLU A 30 3.53 5.92 -5.98
CA GLU A 30 2.17 5.57 -6.36
C GLU A 30 1.68 4.40 -5.52
N VAL A 31 0.41 4.45 -5.14
CA VAL A 31 -0.23 3.40 -4.36
C VAL A 31 -1.56 3.05 -5.01
N GLU A 32 -1.70 1.81 -5.45
CA GLU A 32 -2.97 1.27 -5.91
C GLU A 32 -3.61 0.44 -4.80
N LYS A 33 -4.91 0.62 -4.58
CA LYS A 33 -5.73 -0.27 -3.74
C LYS A 33 -6.60 -1.15 -4.62
N TRP A 34 -6.55 -2.46 -4.38
CA TRP A 34 -7.31 -3.45 -5.12
C TRP A 34 -8.39 -4.05 -4.22
N THR A 35 -9.63 -4.14 -4.75
CA THR A 35 -10.79 -4.72 -4.08
C THR A 35 -11.43 -5.80 -4.97
N GLY A 36 -11.30 -7.07 -4.56
CA GLY A 36 -11.98 -8.18 -5.24
C GLY A 36 -11.69 -8.29 -6.75
N GLU A 37 -12.70 -8.71 -7.53
CA GLU A 37 -12.60 -8.95 -8.98
C GLU A 37 -12.37 -7.66 -9.78
N GLY A 38 -11.11 -7.24 -9.86
CA GLY A 38 -10.61 -6.31 -10.88
C GLY A 38 -10.79 -4.81 -10.58
N ASN A 39 -11.36 -4.43 -9.43
CA ASN A 39 -11.41 -3.02 -9.05
C ASN A 39 -10.05 -2.58 -8.50
N ARG A 40 -9.47 -1.57 -9.13
CA ARG A 40 -8.23 -0.91 -8.72
C ARG A 40 -8.49 0.59 -8.64
N GLU A 41 -8.04 1.22 -7.58
CA GLU A 41 -8.10 2.67 -7.40
C GLU A 41 -6.74 3.21 -6.99
N ASP A 42 -6.36 4.35 -7.57
CA ASP A 42 -5.18 5.10 -7.14
C ASP A 42 -5.48 5.81 -5.82
N ILE A 43 -4.59 5.66 -4.86
CA ILE A 43 -4.69 6.27 -3.53
C ILE A 43 -3.78 7.48 -3.47
N VAL A 44 -4.36 8.61 -3.07
CA VAL A 44 -3.58 9.81 -2.80
C VAL A 44 -2.73 9.59 -1.55
N VAL A 45 -1.41 9.53 -1.74
CA VAL A 45 -0.44 9.50 -0.64
C VAL A 45 -0.27 10.91 -0.08
N LYS A 46 -0.37 11.05 1.24
CA LYS A 46 -0.14 12.33 1.94
C LYS A 46 0.88 12.13 3.04
N ASN A 47 1.95 12.92 3.02
CA ASN A 47 3.05 12.80 4.00
C ASN A 47 3.58 11.36 4.14
N ASN A 48 3.74 10.66 3.00
CA ASN A 48 4.16 9.25 2.96
C ASN A 48 3.21 8.27 3.68
N SER A 49 1.96 8.65 3.85
CA SER A 49 0.96 7.82 4.51
C SER A 49 -0.32 7.74 3.70
N ILE A 50 -1.03 6.64 3.92
CA ILE A 50 -2.37 6.37 3.38
C ILE A 50 -3.31 6.01 4.52
N ALA A 51 -4.61 6.19 4.31
CA ALA A 51 -5.62 5.74 5.27
C ALA A 51 -6.21 4.40 4.82
N ALA A 52 -6.35 3.47 5.76
CA ALA A 52 -7.11 2.25 5.54
C ALA A 52 -8.58 2.60 5.21
N PRO A 53 -9.30 1.76 4.46
CA PRO A 53 -10.68 2.04 4.09
C PRO A 53 -11.58 2.11 5.33
N LYS A 54 -12.68 2.85 5.21
CA LYS A 54 -13.71 2.90 6.25
C LYS A 54 -14.52 1.59 6.32
N GLU A 55 -14.67 0.93 5.18
CA GLU A 55 -15.48 -0.28 5.05
C GLU A 55 -14.68 -1.51 5.48
N LYS A 56 -15.38 -2.46 6.10
CA LYS A 56 -14.78 -3.74 6.49
C LYS A 56 -14.56 -4.58 5.26
N GLY A 57 -13.43 -5.27 5.21
CA GLY A 57 -13.09 -6.11 4.07
C GLY A 57 -11.60 -6.39 3.97
N LEU A 58 -11.27 -7.21 2.98
CA LEU A 58 -9.89 -7.49 2.58
C LEU A 58 -9.51 -6.55 1.44
N TYR A 59 -8.40 -5.86 1.61
CA TYR A 59 -7.84 -4.92 0.64
C TYR A 59 -6.40 -5.30 0.35
N VAL A 60 -5.99 -5.19 -0.91
CA VAL A 60 -4.59 -5.34 -1.31
C VAL A 60 -4.08 -3.98 -1.75
N TYR A 61 -2.88 -3.62 -1.32
CA TYR A 61 -2.19 -2.40 -1.72
C TYR A 61 -0.94 -2.78 -2.50
N LEU A 62 -0.75 -2.15 -3.65
CA LEU A 62 0.49 -2.19 -4.43
C LEU A 62 1.15 -0.82 -4.34
N ILE A 63 2.36 -0.77 -3.81
CA ILE A 63 3.20 0.41 -3.78
C ILE A 63 4.19 0.30 -4.94
N SER A 64 4.23 1.33 -5.78
CA SER A 64 5.20 1.50 -6.86
C SER A 64 6.01 2.76 -6.58
N ALA A 65 7.34 2.64 -6.59
CA ALA A 65 8.24 3.75 -6.31
C ALA A 65 9.39 3.76 -7.32
N ASP A 66 9.68 4.93 -7.89
CA ASP A 66 10.81 5.11 -8.79
C ASP A 66 11.88 6.00 -8.15
N TRP A 67 13.13 5.60 -8.31
CA TRP A 67 14.34 6.35 -7.98
C TRP A 67 15.18 6.54 -9.25
N ASP A 68 16.13 7.49 -9.22
CA ASP A 68 17.09 7.70 -10.31
C ASP A 68 17.87 6.41 -10.66
N GLU A 69 18.13 5.57 -9.66
CA GLU A 69 18.88 4.31 -9.79
C GLU A 69 18.01 3.08 -10.11
N GLY A 70 16.70 3.25 -10.29
CA GLY A 70 15.76 2.16 -10.63
C GLY A 70 14.43 2.23 -9.87
N ASP A 71 13.55 1.26 -10.14
CA ASP A 71 12.21 1.17 -9.55
C ASP A 71 12.06 0.00 -8.56
N GLY A 72 10.98 0.05 -7.77
CA GLY A 72 10.65 -0.97 -6.80
C GLY A 72 9.15 -1.07 -6.56
N ASN A 73 8.68 -2.31 -6.44
CA ASN A 73 7.27 -2.62 -6.22
C ASN A 73 7.09 -3.47 -4.96
N TYR A 74 6.10 -3.14 -4.13
CA TYR A 74 5.79 -3.89 -2.91
C TYR A 74 4.28 -4.04 -2.74
N ALA A 75 3.81 -5.28 -2.61
CA ALA A 75 2.40 -5.59 -2.39
C ALA A 75 2.15 -6.11 -0.97
N PHE A 76 1.10 -5.63 -0.32
CA PHE A 76 0.66 -6.13 0.99
C PHE A 76 -0.87 -6.14 1.07
N SER A 77 -1.42 -6.95 1.99
CA SER A 77 -2.86 -7.02 2.23
C SER A 77 -3.22 -6.60 3.65
N VAL A 78 -4.37 -5.95 3.79
CA VAL A 78 -4.95 -5.55 5.07
C VAL A 78 -6.40 -5.99 5.19
N GLU A 79 -6.78 -6.42 6.39
CA GLU A 79 -8.15 -6.77 6.73
C GLU A 79 -8.69 -5.71 7.71
N VAL A 80 -9.66 -4.91 7.26
CA VAL A 80 -10.31 -3.89 8.09
C VAL A 80 -11.41 -4.55 8.93
N LYS A 81 -11.34 -4.45 10.27
CA LYS A 81 -12.31 -5.05 11.21
C LYS A 81 -13.08 -4.06 12.05
#